data_AF-A0AAJ0DEJ2-F1
#
_entry.id   AF-A0AAJ0DEJ2-F1
#
_cell.length_a   1.000
_cell.length_b   1.000
_cell.length_c   1.000
_cell.angle_alpha   90.00
_cell.angle_beta   90.00
_cell.angle_gamma   90.00
#
_symmetry.space_group_name_H-M   'P 1'
#
loop_
_entity.id
_entity.type
_entity.pdbx_description
1 polymer ?
#
loop_
_entity_poly.entity_id
_entity_poly.type
_entity_poly.pdbx_seq_one_letter_code
_entity_poly.pdbx_strand_id
1 'polypeptide(L)'
;MRDLLQLRHRLVPYIYSMSYDTSSSICLPLVQPLYWEFPAQQSAYKFPTQFYFGSSLIVAPILQPRNPNTNLAKTKAWIPPCRHVDVLTGVVYDGDQEIDMYRPLDQLPLLAAEGSIIPLDAEHVPLNGCPNPQAFEVLVVIGRDARFEILENTQDDENSQATDGSQRSIPIDYDQAAGRLQVPGTGRAWTFRFLSTNIDSLAIRVLTDGKQSNKAECTTESTNGVPTTVVKVPTISNPESAIVIELGPDPHFAITDHTQHIRDLILDFQISNILKNDIWEIIQAKQPVSTKMARLISLGLDKDWFGPIAELLQADGRRILE
;
A
#
# COMPACT_ATOMS: atom_id res chain seq x y z
N MET A 1 -12.92 10.43 -6.74
CA MET A 1 -13.16 11.25 -5.52
C MET A 1 -13.96 10.51 -4.45
N ARG A 2 -15.06 9.82 -4.79
CA ARG A 2 -15.82 9.00 -3.82
C ARG A 2 -14.94 7.97 -3.10
N ASP A 3 -14.10 7.27 -3.84
CA ASP A 3 -13.29 6.17 -3.30
C ASP A 3 -12.23 6.67 -2.31
N LEU A 4 -11.61 7.84 -2.54
CA LEU A 4 -10.68 8.45 -1.58
C LEU A 4 -11.38 8.88 -0.29
N LEU A 5 -12.62 9.38 -0.36
CA LEU A 5 -13.40 9.72 0.84
C LEU A 5 -13.77 8.46 1.63
N GLN A 6 -14.13 7.38 0.93
CA GLN A 6 -14.39 6.07 1.53
C GLN A 6 -13.11 5.50 2.16
N LEU A 7 -11.97 5.57 1.46
CA LEU A 7 -10.67 5.18 2.01
C LEU A 7 -10.34 5.94 3.30
N ARG A 8 -10.59 7.25 3.35
CA ARG A 8 -10.38 8.05 4.55
C ARG A 8 -11.28 7.61 5.71
N HIS A 9 -12.52 7.20 5.45
CA HIS A 9 -13.39 6.61 6.49
C HIS A 9 -12.88 5.24 6.93
N ARG A 10 -12.43 4.41 6.00
CA ARG A 10 -11.83 3.12 6.31
C ARG A 10 -10.54 3.25 7.12
N LEU A 11 -9.77 4.32 6.91
CA LEU A 11 -8.54 4.61 7.65
C LEU A 11 -8.76 5.07 9.10
N VAL A 12 -10.00 5.20 9.58
CA VAL A 12 -10.27 5.65 10.96
C VAL A 12 -9.50 4.86 12.02
N PRO A 13 -9.38 3.51 11.97
CA PRO A 13 -8.59 2.77 12.96
C PRO A 13 -7.12 3.20 13.00
N TYR A 14 -6.49 3.38 11.83
CA TYR A 14 -5.13 3.90 11.72
C TYR A 14 -5.03 5.35 12.23
N ILE A 15 -5.90 6.24 11.74
CA ILE A 15 -5.88 7.66 12.07
C ILE A 15 -6.09 7.89 13.57
N TYR A 16 -7.05 7.18 14.17
CA TYR A 16 -7.35 7.29 15.59
C TYR A 16 -6.16 6.84 16.45
N SER A 17 -5.57 5.69 16.11
CA SER A 17 -4.39 5.16 16.82
C SER A 17 -3.21 6.13 16.74
N MET A 18 -2.93 6.69 15.55
CA MET A 18 -1.86 7.69 15.38
C MET A 18 -2.17 9.04 16.04
N SER A 19 -3.45 9.44 16.10
CA SER A 19 -3.86 10.68 16.79
C SER A 19 -3.74 10.54 18.30
N TYR A 20 -3.86 9.32 18.82
CA TYR A 20 -3.58 9.06 20.22
C TYR A 20 -2.11 9.33 20.55
N ASP A 21 -1.16 8.92 19.70
CA ASP A 21 0.26 9.22 19.89
C ASP A 21 0.57 10.72 19.95
N THR A 22 -0.23 11.53 19.24
CA THR A 22 -0.17 13.01 19.35
C THR A 22 -0.59 13.52 20.72
N SER A 23 -1.60 12.90 21.35
CA SER A 23 -2.15 13.33 22.65
C SER A 23 -1.51 12.63 23.85
N SER A 24 -0.80 11.53 23.62
CA SER A 24 -0.05 10.78 24.63
C SER A 24 1.34 11.38 24.86
N SER A 25 2.14 10.70 25.69
CA SER A 25 3.51 11.08 26.05
C SER A 25 4.46 11.23 24.84
N ILE A 26 4.11 10.66 23.69
CA ILE A 26 4.93 10.64 22.47
C ILE A 26 4.87 12.00 21.75
N CYS A 27 3.71 12.68 21.77
CA CYS A 27 3.48 14.03 21.26
C CYS A 27 3.89 14.21 19.78
N LEU A 28 3.76 13.15 18.98
CA LEU A 28 4.07 13.18 17.54
C LEU A 28 2.84 13.59 16.73
N PRO A 29 2.91 14.63 15.89
CA PRO A 29 1.80 15.02 15.03
C PRO A 29 1.56 13.97 13.95
N LEU A 30 0.31 13.85 13.51
CA LEU A 30 -0.07 12.93 12.44
C LEU A 30 0.60 13.26 11.08
N VAL A 31 0.85 14.53 10.80
CA VAL A 31 1.51 14.98 9.56
C VAL A 31 2.91 15.43 9.90
N GLN A 32 3.91 14.73 9.34
CA GLN A 32 5.32 14.95 9.64
C GLN A 32 6.13 15.15 8.35
N PRO A 33 7.10 16.07 8.33
CA PRO A 33 7.98 16.20 7.18
C PRO A 33 9.01 15.05 7.16
N LEU A 34 9.48 14.66 5.96
CA LEU A 34 10.39 13.51 5.80
C LEU A 34 11.74 13.69 6.50
N TYR A 35 12.20 14.93 6.68
CA TYR A 35 13.49 15.21 7.30
C TYR A 35 13.53 14.90 8.81
N TRP A 36 12.39 14.60 9.44
CA TRP A 36 12.37 14.13 10.83
C TRP A 36 12.97 12.72 10.96
N GLU A 37 12.54 11.81 10.08
CA GLU A 37 13.08 10.44 10.00
C GLU A 37 14.45 10.41 9.32
N PHE A 38 14.69 11.32 8.37
CA PHE A 38 15.95 11.36 7.60
C PHE A 38 16.69 12.70 7.72
N PRO A 39 17.14 13.11 8.93
CA PRO A 39 17.73 14.42 9.15
C PRO A 39 19.07 14.61 8.43
N ALA A 40 19.80 13.53 8.17
CA ALA A 40 21.08 13.54 7.48
C ALA A 40 20.96 13.54 5.95
N GLN A 41 19.77 13.32 5.40
CA GLN A 41 19.55 13.20 3.96
C GLN A 41 19.08 14.53 3.37
N GLN A 42 19.92 15.15 2.52
CA GLN A 42 19.57 16.42 1.88
C GLN A 42 18.31 16.31 1.01
N SER A 43 18.06 15.14 0.41
CA SER A 43 16.86 14.88 -0.40
C SER A 43 15.57 15.08 0.40
N ALA A 44 15.55 14.74 1.69
CA ALA A 44 14.37 14.91 2.56
C ALA A 44 13.93 16.37 2.71
N TYR A 45 14.83 17.33 2.50
CA TYR A 45 14.55 18.77 2.58
C TYR A 45 14.11 19.39 1.25
N LYS A 46 14.27 18.67 0.12
CA LYS A 46 13.97 19.20 -1.22
C LYS A 46 12.49 19.13 -1.60
N PHE A 47 11.69 18.32 -0.90
CA PHE A 47 10.30 18.00 -1.27
C PHE A 47 9.31 18.51 -0.21
N PRO A 48 9.04 19.83 -0.16
CA PRO A 48 8.22 20.43 0.90
C PRO A 48 6.73 20.05 0.85
N THR A 49 6.26 19.53 -0.29
CA THR A 49 4.87 19.08 -0.47
C THR A 49 4.66 17.64 -0.05
N GLN A 50 5.74 16.88 0.15
CA GLN A 50 5.71 15.48 0.53
C GLN A 50 5.81 15.34 2.05
N PHE A 51 5.00 14.46 2.65
CA PHE A 51 4.96 14.28 4.10
C PHE A 51 4.61 12.85 4.48
N TYR A 52 5.01 12.46 5.69
CA TYR A 52 4.52 11.30 6.40
C TYR A 52 3.13 11.57 6.97
N PHE A 53 2.24 10.59 6.81
CA PHE A 53 0.91 10.56 7.41
C PHE A 53 0.85 9.39 8.39
N GLY A 54 1.08 9.69 9.67
CA GLY A 54 1.38 8.70 10.71
C GLY A 54 2.73 8.03 10.48
N SER A 55 2.92 6.83 11.02
CA SER A 55 4.17 6.08 10.93
C SER A 55 4.38 5.32 9.62
N SER A 56 3.30 4.93 8.94
CA SER A 56 3.35 3.93 7.87
C SER A 56 3.27 4.48 6.44
N LEU A 57 2.73 5.71 6.27
CA LEU A 57 2.32 6.24 4.96
C LEU A 57 3.08 7.51 4.59
N ILE A 58 3.48 7.62 3.33
CA ILE A 58 4.04 8.83 2.71
C ILE A 58 3.05 9.29 1.64
N VAL A 59 2.70 10.57 1.70
CA VAL A 59 1.79 11.22 0.75
C VAL A 59 2.57 12.22 -0.08
N ALA A 60 2.45 12.14 -1.41
CA ALA A 60 2.98 13.15 -2.33
C ALA A 60 1.82 13.74 -3.14
N PRO A 61 1.20 14.84 -2.69
CA PRO A 61 0.09 15.47 -3.42
C PRO A 61 0.51 15.97 -4.80
N ILE A 62 -0.42 15.92 -5.76
CA ILE A 62 -0.24 16.51 -7.09
C ILE A 62 -0.87 17.90 -7.11
N LEU A 63 -0.04 18.92 -7.30
CA LEU A 63 -0.46 20.34 -7.30
C LEU A 63 -0.43 20.97 -8.70
N GLN A 64 -0.14 20.17 -9.73
CA GLN A 64 -0.07 20.61 -11.12
C GLN A 64 -1.38 20.28 -11.84
N PRO A 65 -1.79 21.09 -12.84
CA PRO A 65 -2.96 20.78 -13.64
C PRO A 65 -2.76 19.46 -14.39
N ARG A 66 -3.85 18.72 -14.55
CA ARG A 66 -3.88 17.51 -15.39
C ARG A 66 -3.48 17.85 -16.81
N ASN A 67 -2.60 17.05 -17.37
CA ASN A 67 -2.26 17.14 -18.77
C ASN A 67 -3.43 16.59 -19.62
N PRO A 68 -4.05 17.40 -20.50
CA PRO A 68 -5.21 16.98 -21.29
C PRO A 68 -4.89 15.85 -22.28
N ASN A 69 -3.61 15.71 -22.62
CA ASN A 69 -3.11 14.75 -23.58
C ASN A 69 -3.01 13.34 -22.97
N THR A 70 -2.44 13.22 -21.76
CA THR A 70 -2.31 11.92 -21.07
C THR A 70 -3.46 11.60 -20.13
N ASN A 71 -4.30 12.59 -19.80
CA ASN A 71 -5.26 12.54 -18.70
C ASN A 71 -4.64 12.30 -17.31
N LEU A 72 -3.32 12.49 -17.17
CA LEU A 72 -2.58 12.32 -15.93
C LEU A 72 -2.05 13.67 -15.43
N ALA A 73 -1.88 13.77 -14.11
CA ALA A 73 -1.13 14.84 -13.47
C ALA A 73 0.09 14.24 -12.79
N LYS A 74 1.13 15.05 -12.57
CA LYS A 74 2.39 14.56 -11.99
C LYS A 74 2.84 15.31 -10.75
N THR A 75 3.58 14.62 -9.92
CA THR A 75 4.32 15.20 -8.80
C THR A 75 5.72 14.60 -8.75
N LYS A 76 6.70 15.41 -8.39
CA LYS A 76 8.05 14.93 -8.15
C LYS A 76 8.16 14.54 -6.68
N ALA A 77 8.52 13.29 -6.41
CA ALA A 77 8.66 12.76 -5.05
C ALA A 77 10.06 12.17 -4.85
N TRP A 78 10.50 12.13 -3.60
CA TRP A 78 11.66 11.34 -3.19
C TRP A 78 11.19 10.13 -2.41
N ILE A 79 11.59 8.96 -2.86
CA ILE A 79 11.32 7.70 -2.18
C ILE A 79 12.47 7.48 -1.20
N PRO A 80 12.22 7.43 0.12
CA PRO A 80 13.27 7.18 1.09
C PRO A 80 13.93 5.81 0.90
N PRO A 81 15.02 5.50 1.62
CA PRO A 81 15.60 4.16 1.60
C PRO A 81 14.54 3.08 1.87
N CYS A 82 14.83 1.85 1.41
CA CYS A 82 13.93 0.69 1.41
C CYS A 82 12.87 0.75 0.32
N ARG A 83 12.32 -0.40 -0.06
CA ARG A 83 11.24 -0.39 -1.05
C ARG A 83 9.97 0.20 -0.45
N HIS A 84 9.18 0.79 -1.32
CA HIS A 84 7.87 1.31 -0.97
C HIS A 84 6.84 0.76 -1.94
N VAL A 85 5.66 0.43 -1.44
CA VAL A 85 4.51 0.04 -2.25
C VAL A 85 3.57 1.23 -2.35
N ASP A 86 3.16 1.60 -3.56
CA ASP A 86 2.02 2.49 -3.73
C ASP A 86 0.74 1.71 -3.38
N VAL A 87 0.08 2.11 -2.30
CA VAL A 87 -1.07 1.42 -1.72
C VAL A 87 -2.27 1.37 -2.68
N LEU A 88 -2.41 2.35 -3.57
CA LEU A 88 -3.54 2.43 -4.49
C LEU A 88 -3.31 1.62 -5.76
N THR A 89 -2.06 1.53 -6.23
CA THR A 89 -1.72 0.86 -7.51
C THR A 89 -1.06 -0.50 -7.32
N GLY A 90 -0.54 -0.79 -6.13
CA GLY A 90 0.29 -1.96 -5.82
C GLY A 90 1.72 -1.90 -6.41
N VAL A 91 2.08 -0.84 -7.13
CA VAL A 91 3.41 -0.74 -7.74
C VAL A 91 4.47 -0.65 -6.65
N VAL A 92 5.49 -1.50 -6.75
CA VAL A 92 6.66 -1.49 -5.87
C VAL A 92 7.70 -0.56 -6.47
N TYR A 93 8.22 0.35 -5.66
CA TYR A 93 9.29 1.25 -6.02
C TYR A 93 10.54 0.93 -5.21
N ASP A 94 11.69 0.88 -5.88
CA ASP A 94 12.98 0.90 -5.19
C ASP A 94 13.16 2.23 -4.43
N GLY A 95 13.83 2.15 -3.28
CA GLY A 95 14.09 3.32 -2.43
C GLY A 95 15.27 4.16 -2.87
N ASP A 96 15.50 5.24 -2.12
CA ASP A 96 16.63 6.15 -2.26
C ASP A 96 16.74 6.80 -3.65
N GLN A 97 15.60 7.18 -4.23
CA GLN A 97 15.54 7.79 -5.56
C GLN A 97 14.50 8.91 -5.65
N GLU A 98 14.75 9.87 -6.54
CA GLU A 98 13.77 10.90 -6.93
C GLU A 98 13.03 10.42 -8.17
N ILE A 99 11.71 10.48 -8.17
CA ILE A 99 10.87 10.02 -9.28
C ILE A 99 9.71 10.99 -9.56
N ASP A 100 9.34 11.12 -10.83
CA ASP A 100 8.08 11.75 -11.23
C ASP A 100 6.98 10.67 -11.19
N MET A 101 5.96 10.87 -10.34
CA MET A 101 4.83 9.95 -10.21
C MET A 101 3.59 10.54 -10.89
N TYR A 102 2.92 9.74 -11.69
CA TYR A 102 1.81 10.14 -12.54
C TYR A 102 0.51 9.48 -12.10
N ARG A 103 -0.53 10.27 -11.80
CA ARG A 103 -1.84 9.73 -11.39
C ARG A 103 -2.99 10.41 -12.14
N PRO A 104 -4.11 9.70 -12.36
CA PRO A 104 -5.36 10.33 -12.79
C PRO A 104 -5.95 11.22 -11.67
N LEU A 105 -7.00 11.98 -11.99
CA LEU A 105 -7.62 12.95 -11.07
C LEU A 105 -8.21 12.36 -9.79
N ASP A 106 -8.50 11.07 -9.78
CA ASP A 106 -9.13 10.35 -8.67
C ASP A 106 -8.15 9.58 -7.80
N GLN A 107 -6.85 9.67 -8.07
CA GLN A 107 -5.78 9.02 -7.31
C GLN A 107 -4.68 10.00 -6.91
N LEU A 108 -3.86 9.59 -5.96
CA LEU A 108 -2.64 10.28 -5.57
C LEU A 108 -1.55 9.26 -5.20
N PRO A 109 -0.26 9.61 -5.29
CA PRO A 109 0.79 8.76 -4.75
C PRO A 109 0.66 8.62 -3.22
N LEU A 110 0.41 7.39 -2.78
CA LEU A 110 0.30 7.00 -1.38
C LEU A 110 1.22 5.80 -1.14
N LEU A 111 2.41 6.06 -0.60
CA LEU A 111 3.47 5.06 -0.48
C LEU A 111 3.52 4.49 0.94
N ALA A 112 3.70 3.19 1.06
CA ALA A 112 3.94 2.50 2.32
C ALA A 112 5.28 1.77 2.26
N ALA A 113 6.15 1.99 3.24
CA ALA A 113 7.48 1.38 3.28
C ALA A 113 7.43 -0.12 3.62
N GLU A 114 8.49 -0.84 3.29
CA GLU A 114 8.75 -2.17 3.86
C GLU A 114 8.63 -2.13 5.40
N GLY A 115 7.81 -3.01 5.97
CA GLY A 115 7.53 -3.03 7.41
C GLY A 115 6.33 -2.18 7.85
N SER A 116 5.46 -1.76 6.92
CA SER A 116 4.22 -1.04 7.26
C SER A 116 3.06 -2.00 7.54
N ILE A 117 2.33 -1.74 8.64
CA ILE A 117 1.01 -2.30 8.94
C ILE A 117 0.00 -1.15 8.98
N ILE A 118 -1.07 -1.26 8.21
CA ILE A 118 -2.10 -0.21 8.06
C ILE A 118 -3.48 -0.84 8.28
N PRO A 119 -4.07 -0.70 9.48
CA PRO A 119 -5.41 -1.19 9.77
C PRO A 119 -6.49 -0.27 9.21
N LEU A 120 -7.50 -0.90 8.64
CA LEU A 120 -8.67 -0.31 8.03
C LEU A 120 -9.93 -0.94 8.60
N ASP A 121 -11.03 -0.21 8.52
CA ASP A 121 -12.36 -0.80 8.58
C ASP A 121 -12.58 -1.71 7.36
N ALA A 122 -13.05 -2.93 7.61
CA ALA A 122 -13.40 -3.88 6.57
C ALA A 122 -14.65 -3.45 5.78
N GLU A 123 -15.53 -2.64 6.37
CA GLU A 123 -16.70 -2.11 5.67
C GLU A 123 -16.25 -1.12 4.58
N HIS A 124 -16.74 -1.29 3.36
CA HIS A 124 -16.34 -0.45 2.23
C HIS A 124 -16.93 0.96 2.35
N VAL A 125 -18.09 1.08 3.00
CA VAL A 125 -18.75 2.36 3.25
C VAL A 125 -19.10 2.48 4.74
N PRO A 126 -18.11 2.76 5.60
CA PRO A 126 -18.35 2.87 7.03
C PRO A 126 -19.37 3.96 7.37
N LEU A 127 -20.15 3.73 8.42
CA LEU A 127 -21.13 4.70 8.91
C LEU A 127 -20.44 5.97 9.42
N ASN A 128 -21.16 7.10 9.32
CA ASN A 128 -20.74 8.33 9.99
C ASN A 128 -20.80 8.16 11.51
N GLY A 129 -19.95 8.90 12.22
CA GLY A 129 -19.86 8.84 13.69
C GLY A 129 -18.64 8.06 14.19
N CYS A 130 -17.90 7.41 13.30
CA CYS A 130 -16.66 6.68 13.61
C CYS A 130 -16.83 5.61 14.72
N PRO A 131 -17.86 4.74 14.68
CA PRO A 131 -17.93 3.62 15.62
C PRO A 131 -16.73 2.68 15.42
N ASN A 132 -16.40 1.88 16.43
CA ASN A 132 -15.36 0.87 16.30
C ASN A 132 -15.75 -0.16 15.21
N PRO A 133 -14.82 -0.57 14.33
CA PRO A 133 -15.12 -1.53 13.26
C PRO A 133 -15.58 -2.88 13.80
N GLN A 134 -16.56 -3.49 13.14
CA GLN A 134 -17.01 -4.86 13.45
C GLN A 134 -16.13 -5.94 12.79
N ALA A 135 -15.30 -5.54 11.83
CA ALA A 135 -14.28 -6.35 11.20
C ALA A 135 -13.15 -5.45 10.70
N PHE A 136 -11.95 -6.00 10.57
CA PHE A 136 -10.78 -5.26 10.12
C PHE A 136 -10.28 -5.76 8.77
N GLU A 137 -9.82 -4.83 7.94
CA GLU A 137 -8.92 -5.12 6.84
C GLU A 137 -7.55 -4.53 7.18
N VAL A 138 -6.48 -5.26 7.01
CA VAL A 138 -5.13 -4.82 7.36
C VAL A 138 -4.25 -4.95 6.14
N LEU A 139 -3.70 -3.83 5.69
CA LEU A 139 -2.67 -3.83 4.64
C LEU A 139 -1.32 -4.06 5.30
N VAL A 140 -0.56 -5.01 4.78
CA VAL A 140 0.76 -5.40 5.30
C VAL A 140 1.77 -5.29 4.17
N VAL A 141 2.82 -4.51 4.39
CA VAL A 141 3.94 -4.38 3.46
C VAL A 141 5.12 -5.14 4.05
N ILE A 142 5.45 -6.27 3.43
CA ILE A 142 6.55 -7.14 3.85
C ILE A 142 7.93 -6.52 3.54
N GLY A 143 9.00 -7.24 3.86
CA GLY A 143 10.40 -6.85 3.63
C GLY A 143 11.14 -6.46 4.90
N ARG A 144 10.42 -6.15 5.99
CA ARG A 144 10.94 -5.85 7.33
C ARG A 144 9.96 -6.27 8.41
N ASP A 145 10.48 -6.46 9.61
CA ASP A 145 9.65 -6.62 10.80
C ASP A 145 8.76 -5.40 10.97
N ALA A 146 7.53 -5.63 11.40
CA ALA A 146 6.54 -4.58 11.57
C ALA A 146 5.75 -4.78 12.85
N ARG A 147 5.36 -3.67 13.47
CA ARG A 147 4.42 -3.67 14.58
C ARG A 147 3.50 -2.48 14.49
N PHE A 148 2.22 -2.70 14.76
CA PHE A 148 1.24 -1.64 14.90
C PHE A 148 0.29 -1.97 16.05
N GLU A 149 -0.16 -0.95 16.77
CA GLU A 149 -1.10 -1.11 17.89
C GLU A 149 -2.38 -0.35 17.55
N ILE A 150 -3.46 -1.09 17.28
CA ILE A 150 -4.77 -0.46 17.07
C ILE A 150 -5.30 -0.04 18.44
N LEU A 151 -5.65 1.23 18.56
CA LEU A 151 -6.31 1.78 19.73
C LEU A 151 -7.78 2.03 19.41
N GLU A 152 -8.65 1.68 20.34
CA GLU A 152 -10.08 1.90 20.27
C GLU A 152 -10.59 2.44 21.60
N ASN A 153 -11.62 3.29 21.55
CA ASN A 153 -12.36 3.69 22.75
C ASN A 153 -13.58 2.80 22.90
N THR A 154 -13.75 2.17 24.05
CA THR A 154 -14.87 1.24 24.31
C THR A 154 -16.24 1.94 24.29
N GLN A 155 -16.28 3.28 24.40
CA GLN A 155 -17.51 4.06 24.21
C GLN A 155 -18.04 4.03 22.78
N ASP A 156 -17.15 3.82 21.80
CA ASP A 156 -17.50 3.79 20.38
C ASP A 156 -17.88 2.37 19.91
N ASP A 157 -17.91 1.38 20.81
CA ASP A 157 -18.48 0.05 20.53
C ASP A 157 -20.00 0.15 20.31
N GLU A 158 -20.52 -0.68 19.41
CA GLU A 158 -21.95 -0.71 19.10
C GLU A 158 -22.77 -1.03 20.36
N ASN A 159 -23.76 -0.18 20.67
CA ASN A 159 -24.60 -0.26 21.88
C ASN A 159 -23.85 -0.09 23.23
N SER A 160 -22.65 0.50 23.21
CA SER A 160 -21.91 0.77 24.44
C SER A 160 -22.70 1.69 25.38
N GLN A 161 -22.74 1.32 26.66
CA GLN A 161 -23.17 2.19 27.77
C GLN A 161 -21.99 2.62 28.63
N ALA A 162 -20.76 2.40 28.16
CA ALA A 162 -19.56 2.78 28.89
C ALA A 162 -19.57 4.29 29.13
N THR A 163 -19.39 4.68 30.39
CA THR A 163 -19.29 6.08 30.80
C THR A 163 -17.86 6.49 31.11
N ASP A 164 -16.97 5.52 31.35
CA ASP A 164 -15.52 5.72 31.27
C ASP A 164 -15.05 5.52 29.83
N GLY A 165 -14.12 6.36 29.38
CA GLY A 165 -13.52 6.27 28.05
C GLY A 165 -12.36 5.28 28.06
N SER A 166 -12.58 4.06 28.57
CA SER A 166 -11.53 3.04 28.63
C SER A 166 -11.04 2.71 27.23
N GLN A 167 -9.72 2.52 27.12
CA GLN A 167 -9.07 2.24 25.85
C GLN A 167 -8.78 0.74 25.71
N ARG A 168 -9.07 0.20 24.54
CA ARG A 168 -8.66 -1.15 24.12
C ARG A 168 -7.48 -1.02 23.16
N SER A 169 -6.48 -1.87 23.35
CA SER A 169 -5.32 -2.00 22.48
C SER A 169 -5.30 -3.39 21.82
N ILE A 170 -5.00 -3.43 20.53
CA ILE A 170 -4.90 -4.64 19.72
C ILE A 170 -3.56 -4.60 18.96
N PRO A 171 -2.50 -5.26 19.46
CA PRO A 171 -1.22 -5.33 18.76
C PRO A 171 -1.27 -6.26 17.54
N ILE A 172 -0.61 -5.85 16.48
CA ILE A 172 -0.33 -6.65 15.29
C ILE A 172 1.19 -6.67 15.14
N ASP A 173 1.77 -7.86 15.17
CA ASP A 173 3.21 -8.08 15.03
C ASP A 173 3.48 -8.91 13.77
N TYR A 174 4.51 -8.55 13.02
CA TYR A 174 4.97 -9.27 11.85
C TYR A 174 6.49 -9.47 11.93
N ASP A 175 6.91 -10.73 11.87
CA ASP A 175 8.30 -11.17 11.76
C ASP A 175 8.59 -11.52 10.30
N GLN A 176 9.47 -10.75 9.66
CA GLN A 176 9.82 -10.91 8.26
C GLN A 176 10.63 -12.19 8.03
N ALA A 177 11.59 -12.51 8.89
CA ALA A 177 12.45 -13.67 8.68
C ALA A 177 11.64 -14.98 8.75
N ALA A 178 10.71 -15.06 9.69
CA ALA A 178 9.80 -16.19 9.84
C ALA A 178 8.61 -16.14 8.86
N GLY A 179 8.32 -14.98 8.27
CA GLY A 179 7.09 -14.71 7.52
C GLY A 179 5.84 -14.95 8.36
N ARG A 180 5.86 -14.51 9.63
CA ARG A 180 4.84 -14.83 10.63
C ARG A 180 4.16 -13.56 11.13
N LEU A 181 2.86 -13.46 10.90
CA LEU A 181 2.01 -12.39 11.45
C LEU A 181 1.22 -12.94 12.65
N GLN A 182 1.10 -12.15 13.71
CA GLN A 182 0.34 -12.48 14.90
C GLN A 182 -0.55 -11.31 15.33
N VAL A 183 -1.79 -11.61 15.68
CA VAL A 183 -2.77 -10.67 16.24
C VAL A 183 -3.55 -11.39 17.35
N PRO A 184 -3.95 -10.73 18.46
CA PRO A 184 -4.85 -11.35 19.41
C PRO A 184 -6.23 -11.55 18.78
N GLY A 185 -6.97 -12.53 19.27
CA GLY A 185 -8.38 -12.65 18.94
C GLY A 185 -9.14 -11.43 19.45
N THR A 186 -10.15 -11.02 18.70
CA THR A 186 -11.05 -9.91 19.07
C THR A 186 -12.53 -10.26 18.96
N GLY A 187 -12.85 -11.51 18.59
CA GLY A 187 -14.21 -11.90 18.21
C GLY A 187 -14.71 -11.30 16.89
N ARG A 188 -13.84 -10.58 16.16
CA ARG A 188 -14.14 -9.96 14.85
C ARG A 188 -13.49 -10.74 13.72
N ALA A 189 -14.01 -10.56 12.51
CA ALA A 189 -13.37 -11.07 11.30
C ALA A 189 -12.21 -10.16 10.87
N TRP A 190 -11.19 -10.77 10.25
CA TRP A 190 -10.00 -10.09 9.78
C TRP A 190 -9.72 -10.43 8.32
N THR A 191 -9.31 -9.43 7.53
CA THR A 191 -8.76 -9.64 6.18
C THR A 191 -7.37 -9.03 6.12
N PHE A 192 -6.35 -9.86 5.96
CA PHE A 192 -4.97 -9.39 5.79
C PHE A 192 -4.64 -9.36 4.30
N ARG A 193 -4.17 -8.21 3.81
CA ARG A 193 -3.70 -8.02 2.44
C ARG A 193 -2.20 -7.77 2.47
N PHE A 194 -1.43 -8.77 2.07
CA PHE A 194 0.01 -8.65 1.86
C PHE A 194 0.23 -8.04 0.48
N LEU A 195 0.60 -6.76 0.46
CA LEU A 195 0.64 -5.97 -0.76
C LEU A 195 1.80 -6.43 -1.66
N SER A 196 1.52 -6.50 -2.97
CA SER A 196 2.52 -6.81 -3.99
C SER A 196 3.21 -8.15 -3.78
N THR A 197 2.47 -9.17 -3.31
CA THR A 197 2.98 -10.54 -3.08
C THR A 197 2.21 -11.56 -3.92
N ASN A 198 2.89 -12.65 -4.27
CA ASN A 198 2.30 -13.81 -4.94
C ASN A 198 2.71 -15.10 -4.24
N ILE A 199 2.34 -15.19 -2.96
CA ILE A 199 2.62 -16.36 -2.12
C ILE A 199 1.60 -17.44 -2.47
N ASP A 200 2.08 -18.68 -2.64
CA ASP A 200 1.22 -19.83 -2.90
C ASP A 200 0.24 -20.02 -1.74
N SER A 201 -1.06 -19.93 -2.03
CA SER A 201 -2.10 -20.05 -1.01
C SER A 201 -2.12 -21.41 -0.31
N LEU A 202 -1.57 -22.45 -0.93
CA LEU A 202 -1.42 -23.79 -0.32
C LEU A 202 -0.27 -23.85 0.69
N ALA A 203 0.70 -22.94 0.59
CA ALA A 203 1.81 -22.85 1.53
C ALA A 203 1.45 -22.06 2.80
N ILE A 204 0.42 -21.21 2.73
CA ILE A 204 0.00 -20.37 3.84
C ILE A 204 -0.70 -21.21 4.91
N ARG A 205 -0.27 -21.05 6.16
CA ARG A 205 -0.91 -21.67 7.31
C ARG A 205 -1.56 -20.61 8.18
N VAL A 206 -2.80 -20.86 8.57
CA VAL A 206 -3.52 -19.98 9.49
C VAL A 206 -3.86 -20.79 10.73
N LEU A 207 -3.31 -20.40 11.86
CA LEU A 207 -3.54 -21.04 13.14
C LEU A 207 -4.49 -20.19 13.98
N THR A 208 -5.55 -20.81 14.49
CA THR A 208 -6.51 -20.24 15.45
C THR A 208 -6.59 -21.21 16.62
N ASP A 209 -6.57 -20.74 17.87
CA ASP A 209 -6.47 -21.63 19.05
C ASP A 209 -5.27 -22.60 19.01
N GLY A 210 -4.17 -22.19 18.35
CA GLY A 210 -2.98 -23.02 18.16
C GLY A 210 -3.17 -24.22 17.21
N LYS A 211 -4.29 -24.28 16.48
CA LYS A 211 -4.60 -25.34 15.51
C LYS A 211 -4.84 -24.75 14.13
N GLN A 212 -4.54 -25.52 13.08
CA GLN A 212 -4.84 -25.12 11.70
C GLN A 212 -6.34 -24.82 11.55
N SER A 213 -6.65 -23.64 11.03
CA SER A 213 -8.01 -23.21 10.73
C SER A 213 -8.48 -23.85 9.42
N ASN A 214 -9.67 -24.45 9.46
CA ASN A 214 -10.36 -24.96 8.27
C ASN A 214 -11.32 -23.92 7.67
N LYS A 215 -11.43 -22.74 8.28
CA LYS A 215 -12.37 -21.68 7.86
C LYS A 215 -11.67 -20.46 7.27
N ALA A 216 -10.35 -20.35 7.42
CA ALA A 216 -9.59 -19.28 6.82
C ALA A 216 -9.47 -19.50 5.31
N GLU A 217 -9.61 -18.43 4.53
CA GLU A 217 -9.49 -18.46 3.08
C GLU A 217 -8.22 -17.72 2.67
N CYS A 218 -7.40 -18.35 1.83
CA CYS A 218 -6.19 -17.77 1.27
C CYS A 218 -6.33 -17.68 -0.25
N THR A 219 -6.26 -16.47 -0.79
CA THR A 219 -6.44 -16.19 -2.22
C THR A 219 -5.40 -15.18 -2.70
N THR A 220 -5.15 -15.15 -4.00
CA THR A 220 -4.37 -14.08 -4.63
C THR A 220 -5.31 -13.23 -5.48
N GLU A 221 -5.41 -11.95 -5.16
CA GLU A 221 -6.12 -10.95 -5.97
C GLU A 221 -5.10 -10.23 -6.87
N SER A 222 -5.58 -9.60 -7.95
CA SER A 222 -4.71 -8.78 -8.81
C SER A 222 -5.38 -7.47 -9.17
N THR A 223 -4.62 -6.38 -9.07
CA THR A 223 -5.01 -5.04 -9.52
C THR A 223 -3.96 -4.55 -10.51
N ASN A 224 -4.37 -4.22 -11.73
CA ASN A 224 -3.47 -3.79 -12.83
C ASN A 224 -2.27 -4.74 -13.06
N GLY A 225 -2.47 -6.04 -12.87
CA GLY A 225 -1.42 -7.06 -13.01
C GLY A 225 -0.50 -7.21 -11.79
N VAL A 226 -0.62 -6.35 -10.77
CA VAL A 226 0.08 -6.51 -9.49
C VAL A 226 -0.66 -7.54 -8.64
N PRO A 227 -0.03 -8.64 -8.20
CA PRO A 227 -0.66 -9.61 -7.32
C PRO A 227 -0.65 -9.14 -5.86
N THR A 228 -1.66 -9.51 -5.10
CA THR A 228 -1.78 -9.27 -3.65
C THR A 228 -2.27 -10.55 -2.99
N THR A 229 -1.52 -11.07 -2.02
CA THR A 229 -1.95 -12.24 -1.26
C THR A 229 -2.94 -11.78 -0.18
N VAL A 230 -4.12 -12.40 -0.15
CA VAL A 230 -5.22 -12.06 0.75
C VAL A 230 -5.52 -13.26 1.64
N VAL A 231 -5.53 -13.03 2.96
CA VAL A 231 -5.88 -14.03 3.97
C VAL A 231 -7.09 -13.54 4.76
N LYS A 232 -8.23 -14.20 4.57
CA LYS A 232 -9.47 -13.92 5.30
C LYS A 232 -9.61 -14.88 6.46
N VAL A 233 -9.73 -14.35 7.67
CA VAL A 233 -9.92 -15.10 8.90
C VAL A 233 -11.30 -14.72 9.45
N PRO A 234 -12.30 -15.61 9.40
CA PRO A 234 -13.61 -15.33 9.98
C PRO A 234 -13.53 -15.28 11.51
N THR A 235 -14.60 -14.82 12.16
CA THR A 235 -14.71 -14.83 13.62
C THR A 235 -14.40 -16.21 14.20
N ILE A 236 -13.45 -16.24 15.12
CA ILE A 236 -12.99 -17.45 15.80
C ILE A 236 -13.89 -17.79 17.00
N SER A 237 -13.95 -19.07 17.36
CA SER A 237 -14.84 -19.56 18.41
C SER A 237 -14.42 -19.12 19.82
N ASN A 238 -13.11 -18.99 20.07
CA ASN A 238 -12.58 -18.42 21.29
C ASN A 238 -12.02 -17.03 20.98
N PRO A 239 -12.72 -15.95 21.35
CA PRO A 239 -12.35 -14.60 20.95
C PRO A 239 -11.04 -14.12 21.59
N GLU A 240 -10.49 -14.79 22.61
CA GLU A 240 -9.23 -14.38 23.25
C GLU A 240 -8.00 -15.08 22.66
N SER A 241 -8.16 -16.06 21.76
CA SER A 241 -7.01 -16.77 21.22
C SER A 241 -6.35 -16.03 20.07
N ALA A 242 -5.01 -16.08 20.05
CA ALA A 242 -4.24 -15.44 19.00
C ALA A 242 -4.50 -16.10 17.63
N ILE A 243 -4.57 -15.26 16.61
CA ILE A 243 -4.54 -15.65 15.21
C ILE A 243 -3.09 -15.52 14.75
N VAL A 244 -2.56 -16.58 14.14
CA VAL A 244 -1.20 -16.61 13.59
C VAL A 244 -1.29 -16.98 12.12
N ILE A 245 -0.66 -16.18 11.26
CA ILE A 245 -0.55 -16.43 9.81
C ILE A 245 0.92 -16.68 9.50
N GLU A 246 1.22 -17.84 8.93
CA GLU A 246 2.55 -18.21 8.47
C GLU A 246 2.55 -18.23 6.94
N LEU A 247 3.33 -17.32 6.35
CA LEU A 247 3.51 -17.17 4.90
C LEU A 247 4.61 -18.09 4.35
N GLY A 248 5.43 -18.65 5.23
CA GLY A 248 6.69 -19.30 4.88
C GLY A 248 7.89 -18.39 5.17
N PRO A 249 9.12 -18.95 5.23
CA PRO A 249 10.31 -18.21 5.58
C PRO A 249 10.68 -17.18 4.50
N ASP A 250 11.11 -16.00 4.95
CA ASP A 250 11.61 -14.88 4.13
C ASP A 250 10.75 -14.58 2.89
N PRO A 251 9.47 -14.18 3.06
CA PRO A 251 8.62 -13.83 1.92
C PRO A 251 9.14 -12.57 1.24
N HIS A 252 8.97 -12.48 -0.07
CA HIS A 252 9.42 -11.34 -0.86
C HIS A 252 8.29 -10.80 -1.74
N PHE A 253 8.37 -9.52 -2.11
CA PHE A 253 7.45 -8.96 -3.09
C PHE A 253 7.55 -9.73 -4.41
N ALA A 254 6.40 -9.90 -5.05
CA ALA A 254 6.32 -10.34 -6.43
C ALA A 254 7.01 -9.32 -7.34
N ILE A 255 7.77 -9.83 -8.31
CA ILE A 255 8.31 -9.02 -9.39
C ILE A 255 7.19 -8.89 -10.42
N THR A 256 6.69 -7.67 -10.62
CA THR A 256 5.50 -7.42 -11.44
C THR A 256 5.88 -7.02 -12.86
N ASP A 257 5.20 -7.61 -13.85
CA ASP A 257 5.24 -7.11 -15.23
C ASP A 257 4.21 -5.99 -15.42
N HIS A 258 4.68 -4.74 -15.51
CA HIS A 258 3.82 -3.58 -15.73
C HIS A 258 3.31 -3.43 -17.16
N THR A 259 3.62 -4.36 -18.07
CA THR A 259 3.20 -4.31 -19.49
C THR A 259 1.69 -4.07 -19.65
N GLN A 260 0.85 -4.76 -18.87
CA GLN A 260 -0.60 -4.56 -18.93
C GLN A 260 -1.02 -3.17 -18.43
N HIS A 261 -0.46 -2.70 -17.32
CA HIS A 261 -0.72 -1.36 -16.79
C HIS A 261 -0.30 -0.26 -17.78
N ILE A 262 0.87 -0.41 -18.39
CA ILE A 262 1.36 0.51 -19.43
C ILE A 262 0.45 0.49 -20.65
N ARG A 263 -0.11 -0.67 -21.03
CA ARG A 263 -1.07 -0.78 -22.13
C ARG A 263 -2.30 0.08 -21.89
N ASP A 264 -2.91 -0.08 -20.73
CA ASP A 264 -4.14 0.63 -20.36
C ASP A 264 -3.88 2.15 -20.35
N LEU A 265 -2.71 2.56 -19.86
CA LEU A 265 -2.25 3.94 -19.87
C LEU A 265 -2.07 4.51 -21.30
N ILE A 266 -1.47 3.75 -22.22
CA ILE A 266 -1.29 4.18 -23.63
C ILE A 266 -2.65 4.28 -24.35
N LEU A 267 -3.62 3.43 -24.01
CA LEU A 267 -4.95 3.50 -24.60
C LEU A 267 -5.65 4.82 -24.28
N ASP A 268 -5.42 5.38 -23.09
CA ASP A 268 -6.00 6.66 -22.66
C ASP A 268 -5.30 7.90 -23.24
N PHE A 269 -4.08 7.74 -23.76
CA PHE A 269 -3.33 8.82 -24.38
C PHE A 269 -4.04 9.39 -25.63
N GLN A 270 -4.10 10.71 -25.73
CA GLN A 270 -4.66 11.44 -26.87
C GLN A 270 -3.60 11.60 -27.99
N ILE A 271 -3.13 10.48 -28.54
CA ILE A 271 -2.16 10.39 -29.64
C ILE A 271 -2.67 9.50 -30.78
N SER A 272 -1.96 9.52 -31.92
CA SER A 272 -2.31 8.68 -33.07
C SER A 272 -2.19 7.18 -32.75
N ASN A 273 -3.07 6.37 -33.32
CA ASN A 273 -3.02 4.92 -33.15
C ASN A 273 -1.73 4.30 -33.67
N ILE A 274 -1.08 4.92 -34.66
CA ILE A 274 0.23 4.49 -35.16
C ILE A 274 1.26 4.62 -34.03
N LEU A 275 1.32 5.77 -33.37
CA LEU A 275 2.26 5.98 -32.27
C LEU A 275 1.95 5.08 -31.06
N LYS A 276 0.66 4.82 -30.76
CA LYS A 276 0.27 3.83 -29.73
C LYS A 276 0.83 2.44 -30.06
N ASN A 277 0.72 2.02 -31.31
CA ASN A 277 1.24 0.73 -31.76
C ASN A 277 2.77 0.68 -31.69
N ASP A 278 3.47 1.75 -32.10
CA ASP A 278 4.93 1.83 -32.04
C ASP A 278 5.44 1.72 -30.59
N ILE A 279 4.79 2.44 -29.66
CA ILE A 279 5.09 2.34 -28.22
C ILE A 279 4.81 0.91 -27.74
N TRP A 280 3.64 0.37 -28.06
CA TRP A 280 3.24 -0.97 -27.63
C TRP A 280 4.20 -2.05 -28.10
N GLU A 281 4.68 -1.98 -29.35
CA GLU A 281 5.68 -2.88 -29.90
C GLU A 281 7.00 -2.85 -29.13
N ILE A 282 7.40 -1.68 -28.62
CA ILE A 282 8.59 -1.56 -27.78
C ILE A 282 8.35 -2.18 -26.40
N ILE A 283 7.20 -1.91 -25.79
CA ILE A 283 6.87 -2.39 -24.43
C ILE A 283 6.74 -3.92 -24.40
N GLN A 284 6.09 -4.53 -25.39
CA GLN A 284 5.92 -6.00 -25.45
C GLN A 284 7.20 -6.75 -25.85
N ALA A 285 8.21 -6.06 -26.38
CA ALA A 285 9.44 -6.71 -26.82
C ALA A 285 10.16 -7.37 -25.64
N LYS A 286 10.65 -8.59 -25.83
CA LYS A 286 11.54 -9.29 -24.88
C LYS A 286 12.95 -8.70 -24.92
N GLN A 287 13.08 -7.48 -24.41
CA GLN A 287 14.31 -6.71 -24.38
C GLN A 287 14.52 -6.13 -22.98
N PRO A 288 15.77 -5.89 -22.54
CA PRO A 288 16.04 -5.21 -21.28
C PRO A 288 15.35 -3.84 -21.21
N VAL A 289 14.96 -3.43 -20.00
CA VAL A 289 14.32 -2.12 -19.75
C VAL A 289 15.14 -0.98 -20.33
N SER A 290 16.46 -0.99 -20.17
CA SER A 290 17.36 0.03 -20.74
C SER A 290 17.23 0.16 -22.26
N THR A 291 17.10 -0.96 -22.97
CA THR A 291 16.88 -0.98 -24.43
C THR A 291 15.50 -0.46 -24.79
N LYS A 292 14.45 -0.83 -24.04
CA LYS A 292 13.10 -0.29 -24.23
C LYS A 292 13.09 1.24 -24.05
N MET A 293 13.73 1.75 -22.99
CA MET A 293 13.87 3.17 -22.73
C MET A 293 14.59 3.90 -23.88
N ALA A 294 15.71 3.37 -24.37
CA ALA A 294 16.44 3.97 -25.49
C ALA A 294 15.59 4.02 -26.78
N ARG A 295 14.81 2.98 -27.06
CA ARG A 295 13.88 2.95 -28.21
C ARG A 295 12.75 3.97 -28.05
N LEU A 296 12.16 4.08 -26.87
CA LEU A 296 11.12 5.08 -26.57
C LEU A 296 11.65 6.52 -26.72
N ILE A 297 12.88 6.80 -26.28
CA ILE A 297 13.54 8.09 -26.50
C ILE A 297 13.75 8.34 -28.00
N SER A 298 14.13 7.31 -28.76
CA SER A 298 14.39 7.40 -30.20
C SER A 298 13.12 7.65 -31.02
N LEU A 299 11.93 7.32 -30.51
CA LEU A 299 10.64 7.69 -31.11
C LEU A 299 10.38 9.20 -31.06
N GLY A 300 11.16 9.97 -30.29
CA GLY A 300 10.94 11.41 -30.13
C GLY A 300 9.66 11.73 -29.37
N LEU A 301 9.25 10.86 -28.44
CA LEU A 301 8.10 11.09 -27.57
C LEU A 301 8.34 12.35 -26.74
N ASP A 302 7.33 13.22 -26.67
CA ASP A 302 7.33 14.31 -25.70
C ASP A 302 7.45 13.74 -24.28
N LYS A 303 8.08 14.52 -23.38
CA LYS A 303 8.28 14.17 -21.97
C LYS A 303 6.96 13.79 -21.29
N ASP A 304 5.87 14.41 -21.72
CA ASP A 304 4.54 14.16 -21.19
C ASP A 304 4.06 12.72 -21.43
N TRP A 305 4.36 12.14 -22.60
CA TRP A 305 3.98 10.77 -22.95
C TRP A 305 4.97 9.74 -22.42
N PHE A 306 6.25 10.09 -22.46
CA PHE A 306 7.34 9.23 -22.03
C PHE A 306 7.34 9.01 -20.51
N GLY A 307 7.09 10.06 -19.74
CA GLY A 307 7.21 10.05 -18.28
C GLY A 307 6.38 8.97 -17.57
N PRO A 308 5.06 8.86 -17.81
CA PRO A 308 4.24 7.84 -17.16
C PRO A 308 4.67 6.39 -17.50
N ILE A 309 5.17 6.17 -18.72
CA ILE A 309 5.69 4.87 -19.15
C ILE A 309 7.03 4.60 -18.45
N ALA A 310 7.89 5.62 -18.38
CA ALA A 310 9.18 5.55 -17.72
C ALA A 310 9.06 5.25 -16.22
N GLU A 311 8.07 5.86 -15.54
CA GLU A 311 7.77 5.61 -14.13
C GLU A 311 7.58 4.11 -13.88
N LEU A 312 6.67 3.47 -14.62
CA LEU A 312 6.34 2.05 -14.42
C LEU A 312 7.48 1.12 -14.82
N LEU A 313 8.21 1.44 -15.90
CA LEU A 313 9.35 0.62 -16.35
C LEU A 313 10.53 0.66 -15.38
N GLN A 314 10.68 1.74 -14.60
CA GLN A 314 11.80 1.96 -13.68
C GLN A 314 11.42 1.79 -12.21
N ALA A 315 10.16 1.45 -11.91
CA ALA A 315 9.68 1.35 -10.53
C ALA A 315 10.47 0.32 -9.72
N ASP A 316 10.61 -0.91 -10.23
CA ASP A 316 11.33 -2.01 -9.58
C ASP A 316 12.51 -2.46 -10.45
N GLY A 317 13.73 -2.30 -9.93
CA GLY A 317 14.97 -2.69 -10.60
C GLY A 317 15.21 -4.21 -10.60
N ARG A 318 14.41 -5.00 -9.85
CA ARG A 318 14.52 -6.46 -9.86
C ARG A 318 14.04 -7.02 -11.19
N ARG A 319 14.74 -8.03 -11.68
CA ARG A 319 14.45 -8.65 -12.98
C ARG A 319 13.47 -9.80 -12.80
N ILE A 320 12.45 -9.85 -13.65
CA ILE A 320 11.73 -11.09 -13.92
C ILE A 320 12.76 -12.03 -14.54
N LEU A 321 13.12 -13.11 -13.85
CA LEU A 321 13.94 -14.17 -14.43
C LEU A 321 13.08 -14.83 -15.52
N GLU A 322 13.52 -14.75 -16.78
CA GLU A 322 12.91 -15.45 -17.92
C GLU A 322 13.11 -16.97 -17.83
#